data_AF-A0A0D1ZA75-F1
#
_entry.id   AF-A0A0D1ZA75-F1
#
_cell.length_a   1.000
_cell.length_b   1.000
_cell.length_c   1.000
_cell.angle_alpha   90.00
_cell.angle_beta   90.00
_cell.angle_gamma   90.00
#
_symmetry.space_group_name_H-M   'P 1'
#
loop_
_entity.id
_entity.type
_entity.pdbx_description
1 polymer ?
#
loop_
_entity_poly.entity_id
_entity_poly.type
_entity_poly.pdbx_seq_one_letter_code
_entity_poly.pdbx_strand_id
1 'polypeptide(L)'
;MPQDLPPSGGYEPVQYRRNLPTRGFRPAYYLVGVGLIMAYGWRKAFLGQREKHEMAREKMWARIHLIPVMQAEEDRDQVRRYYADLDREQKLLGSQSKAYNSDRFVRPTYTAMPTRTTE
;
A
#
# COMPACT_ATOMS: atom_id res chain seq x y z
N MET A 1 86.38 -20.59 7.84
CA MET A 1 84.94 -20.81 7.58
C MET A 1 84.62 -20.20 6.23
N PRO A 2 83.96 -20.92 5.30
CA PRO A 2 83.59 -20.35 4.01
C PRO A 2 82.64 -19.17 4.21
N GLN A 3 82.94 -18.05 3.55
CA GLN A 3 82.17 -16.81 3.63
C GLN A 3 81.02 -16.87 2.63
N ASP A 4 79.81 -16.57 3.09
CA ASP A 4 78.61 -16.61 2.25
C ASP A 4 78.59 -15.39 1.32
N LEU A 5 78.69 -15.62 0.02
CA LEU A 5 78.88 -14.59 -1.01
C LEU A 5 77.72 -14.67 -2.02
N PRO A 6 77.30 -13.54 -2.63
CA PRO A 6 76.28 -13.57 -3.67
C PRO A 6 76.79 -14.36 -4.89
N PRO A 7 75.87 -14.95 -5.67
CA PRO A 7 76.24 -15.64 -6.91
C PRO A 7 76.96 -14.67 -7.87
N SER A 8 77.91 -15.17 -8.65
CA SER A 8 78.75 -14.34 -9.55
C SER A 8 77.96 -13.53 -10.58
N GLY A 9 76.73 -13.97 -10.91
CA GLY A 9 75.80 -13.27 -11.79
C GLY A 9 74.78 -12.36 -11.10
N GLY A 10 74.82 -12.23 -9.76
CA GLY A 10 73.84 -11.49 -8.98
C GLY A 10 72.47 -12.17 -8.85
N TYR A 11 71.55 -11.53 -8.13
CA TYR A 11 70.16 -11.99 -7.97
C TYR A 11 69.24 -11.36 -9.03
N GLU A 12 68.19 -12.08 -9.38
CA GLU A 12 67.11 -11.58 -10.23
C GLU A 12 66.49 -10.30 -9.63
N PRO A 13 66.13 -9.30 -10.46
CA PRO A 13 65.48 -8.08 -9.97
C PRO A 13 64.14 -8.38 -9.30
N VAL A 14 64.06 -8.11 -8.00
CA VAL A 14 62.81 -8.23 -7.23
C VAL A 14 61.90 -7.03 -7.52
N GLN A 15 60.63 -7.30 -7.83
CA GLN A 15 59.65 -6.24 -8.05
C GLN A 15 59.31 -5.56 -6.72
N TYR A 16 59.93 -4.40 -6.46
CA TYR A 16 59.70 -3.58 -5.27
C TYR A 16 58.56 -2.56 -5.43
N ARG A 17 58.02 -2.40 -6.66
CA ARG A 17 56.96 -1.43 -6.98
C ARG A 17 55.57 -2.03 -6.87
N ARG A 18 54.59 -1.18 -6.55
CA ARG A 18 53.17 -1.55 -6.48
C ARG A 18 52.65 -2.01 -7.84
N ASN A 19 52.13 -3.23 -7.92
CA ASN A 19 51.49 -3.77 -9.11
C ASN A 19 49.96 -3.81 -8.94
N LEU A 20 49.31 -2.65 -9.06
CA LEU A 20 47.85 -2.54 -8.98
C LEU A 20 47.28 -2.20 -10.36
N PRO A 21 46.83 -3.18 -11.16
CA PRO A 21 46.18 -2.92 -12.43
C PRO A 21 44.77 -2.36 -12.20
N THR A 22 44.46 -1.22 -12.82
CA THR A 22 43.10 -0.66 -12.84
C THR A 22 42.23 -1.48 -13.80
N ARG A 23 41.55 -2.48 -13.24
CA ARG A 23 40.64 -3.37 -13.98
C ARG A 23 39.21 -2.82 -13.97
N GLY A 24 38.50 -3.00 -15.08
CA GLY A 24 37.08 -2.65 -15.22
C GLY A 24 36.79 -1.79 -16.45
N PHE A 25 35.51 -1.61 -16.75
CA PHE A 25 35.07 -0.70 -17.81
C PHE A 25 35.17 0.76 -17.38
N ARG A 26 35.24 1.67 -18.36
CA ARG A 26 35.20 3.11 -18.09
C ARG A 26 33.87 3.47 -17.39
N PRO A 27 33.86 4.41 -16.42
CA PRO A 27 32.65 4.80 -15.68
C PRO A 27 31.42 5.10 -16.54
N ALA A 28 31.62 5.67 -17.73
CA ALA A 28 30.56 5.96 -18.69
C ALA A 28 29.73 4.72 -19.09
N TYR A 29 30.36 3.55 -19.26
CA TYR A 29 29.63 2.33 -19.63
C TYR A 29 28.71 1.83 -18.50
N TYR A 30 29.11 2.01 -17.25
CA TYR A 30 28.25 1.69 -16.11
C TYR A 30 27.04 2.61 -16.05
N LEU A 31 27.22 3.92 -16.30
CA LEU A 31 26.11 4.88 -16.33
C LEU A 31 25.10 4.53 -17.44
N VAL A 32 25.58 4.18 -18.63
CA VAL A 32 24.71 3.75 -19.73
C VAL A 32 23.99 2.44 -19.38
N GLY A 33 24.70 1.45 -18.81
CA GLY A 33 24.11 0.18 -18.39
C GLY A 33 22.99 0.37 -17.37
N VAL A 34 23.25 1.15 -16.32
CA VAL A 34 22.24 1.48 -15.30
C VAL A 34 21.08 2.27 -15.91
N GLY A 35 21.36 3.26 -16.76
CA GLY A 35 20.35 4.05 -17.44
C GLY A 35 19.38 3.21 -18.26
N LEU A 36 19.90 2.23 -19.01
CA LEU A 36 19.08 1.31 -19.82
C LEU A 36 18.22 0.38 -18.95
N ILE A 37 18.78 -0.17 -17.86
CA ILE A 37 18.03 -1.01 -16.92
C ILE A 37 16.88 -0.21 -16.29
N MET A 38 17.16 1.02 -15.85
CA MET A 38 16.16 1.89 -15.25
C MET A 38 15.08 2.30 -16.25
N ALA A 39 15.46 2.65 -17.49
CA ALA A 39 14.50 2.99 -18.54
C ALA A 39 13.56 1.81 -18.86
N TYR A 40 14.11 0.59 -18.93
CA TYR A 40 13.30 -0.62 -19.12
C TYR A 40 12.39 -0.90 -17.92
N GLY A 41 12.90 -0.75 -16.70
CA GLY A 41 12.12 -0.89 -15.47
C GLY A 41 10.93 0.07 -15.42
N TRP A 42 11.17 1.34 -15.75
CA TRP A 42 10.12 2.35 -15.86
C TRP A 42 9.06 1.98 -16.90
N ARG A 43 9.47 1.54 -18.09
CA ARG A 43 8.52 1.08 -19.12
C ARG A 43 7.61 -0.04 -18.59
N LYS A 44 8.16 -1.04 -17.90
CA LYS A 44 7.39 -2.14 -17.31
C LYS A 44 6.44 -1.65 -16.22
N ALA A 45 6.90 -0.75 -15.35
CA ALA A 45 6.07 -0.14 -14.31
C ALA A 45 4.88 0.63 -14.91
N PHE A 46 5.09 1.42 -15.96
CA PHE A 46 4.01 2.14 -16.64
C PHE A 46 2.96 1.21 -17.23
N LEU A 47 3.37 0.09 -17.84
CA LEU A 47 2.42 -0.91 -18.35
C LEU A 47 1.59 -1.52 -17.22
N GLY A 48 2.23 -1.93 -16.13
CA GLY A 48 1.53 -2.49 -14.97
C GLY A 48 0.59 -1.48 -14.29
N GLN A 49 0.94 -0.19 -14.28
CA GLN A 49 0.08 0.85 -13.72
C GLN A 49 -1.19 1.05 -14.56
N ARG A 50 -1.08 0.98 -15.89
CA ARG A 50 -2.25 1.04 -16.78
C ARG A 50 -3.21 -0.12 -16.51
N GLU A 51 -2.68 -1.33 -16.36
CA GLU A 51 -3.48 -2.51 -16.02
C GLU A 51 -4.18 -2.35 -14.66
N LYS A 52 -3.47 -1.86 -13.63
CA LYS A 52 -4.07 -1.55 -12.32
C LYS A 52 -5.21 -0.53 -12.41
N HIS A 53 -5.10 0.47 -13.27
CA HIS A 53 -6.18 1.44 -13.48
C HIS A 53 -7.41 0.80 -14.12
N GLU A 54 -7.23 -0.12 -15.07
CA GLU A 54 -8.36 -0.85 -15.66
C GLU A 54 -9.03 -1.79 -14.64
N MET A 55 -8.26 -2.53 -13.84
CA MET A 55 -8.81 -3.35 -12.74
C MET A 55 -9.55 -2.51 -11.69
N ALA A 56 -9.01 -1.33 -11.34
CA ALA A 56 -9.67 -0.42 -10.42
C ALA A 56 -10.98 0.14 -11.01
N ARG A 57 -11.00 0.39 -12.33
CA ARG A 57 -12.19 0.82 -13.06
C ARG A 57 -13.26 -0.28 -13.03
N GLU A 58 -12.89 -1.51 -13.35
CA GLU A 58 -13.78 -2.68 -13.28
C GLU A 58 -14.37 -2.83 -11.88
N LYS A 59 -13.53 -2.80 -10.83
CA LYS A 59 -13.97 -2.85 -9.44
C LYS A 59 -14.95 -1.73 -9.10
N MET A 60 -14.69 -0.51 -9.58
CA MET A 60 -15.58 0.62 -9.35
C MET A 60 -16.92 0.44 -10.04
N TRP A 61 -16.94 -0.04 -11.29
CA TRP A 61 -18.17 -0.35 -12.01
C TRP A 61 -18.97 -1.44 -11.33
N ALA A 62 -18.33 -2.53 -10.88
CA ALA A 62 -19.00 -3.58 -10.12
C ALA A 62 -19.67 -2.99 -8.86
N ARG A 63 -18.96 -2.11 -8.15
CA ARG A 63 -19.51 -1.42 -6.98
C ARG A 63 -20.68 -0.50 -7.34
N ILE A 64 -20.60 0.32 -8.39
CA ILE A 64 -21.68 1.23 -8.81
C ILE A 64 -22.98 0.46 -9.07
N HIS A 65 -22.90 -0.71 -9.69
CA HIS A 65 -24.09 -1.53 -9.97
C HIS A 65 -24.65 -2.22 -8.73
N LEU A 66 -23.81 -2.53 -7.73
CA LEU A 66 -24.24 -3.19 -6.49
C LEU A 66 -24.68 -2.20 -5.40
N ILE A 67 -24.19 -0.95 -5.40
CA ILE A 67 -24.54 0.06 -4.39
C ILE A 67 -26.06 0.23 -4.22
N PRO A 68 -26.88 0.34 -5.28
CA PRO A 68 -28.30 0.60 -5.11
C PRO A 68 -29.03 -0.48 -4.32
N VAL A 69 -28.70 -1.77 -4.52
CA VAL A 69 -29.35 -2.86 -3.77
C VAL A 69 -28.89 -2.87 -2.32
N MET A 70 -27.58 -2.70 -2.07
CA MET A 70 -27.03 -2.64 -0.71
C MET A 70 -27.59 -1.44 0.08
N GLN A 71 -27.70 -0.27 -0.56
CA GLN A 71 -28.26 0.92 0.05
C GLN A 71 -29.74 0.73 0.37
N ALA A 72 -30.52 0.13 -0.53
CA ALA A 72 -31.94 -0.13 -0.30
C ALA A 72 -32.17 -1.15 0.84
N GLU A 73 -31.31 -2.16 0.98
CA GLU A 73 -31.33 -3.09 2.10
C GLU A 73 -30.98 -2.39 3.42
N GLU A 74 -29.91 -1.58 3.44
CA GLU A 74 -29.54 -0.80 4.61
C GLU A 74 -30.66 0.16 5.02
N ASP A 75 -31.22 0.92 4.08
CA ASP A 75 -32.28 1.90 4.36
C ASP A 75 -33.52 1.21 4.99
N ARG A 76 -33.91 0.01 4.53
CA ARG A 76 -35.00 -0.78 5.13
C ARG A 76 -34.71 -1.17 6.57
N ASP A 77 -33.50 -1.67 6.83
CA ASP A 77 -33.09 -2.08 8.17
C ASP A 77 -32.97 -0.89 9.13
N GLN A 78 -32.48 0.25 8.64
CA GLN A 78 -32.37 1.47 9.42
C GLN A 78 -33.74 2.01 9.82
N VAL A 79 -34.68 2.06 8.89
CA VAL A 79 -36.07 2.45 9.16
C VAL A 79 -36.71 1.54 10.20
N ARG A 80 -36.50 0.22 10.09
CA ARG A 80 -36.99 -0.76 11.06
C ARG A 80 -36.45 -0.51 12.47
N ARG A 81 -35.13 -0.26 12.60
CA ARG A 81 -34.49 0.02 13.89
C ARG A 81 -34.96 1.34 14.47
N TYR A 82 -35.06 2.37 13.64
CA TYR A 82 -35.50 3.70 14.04
C TYR A 82 -36.90 3.68 14.67
N TYR A 83 -37.88 3.05 14.01
CA TYR A 83 -39.23 2.95 14.57
C TYR A 83 -39.29 2.06 15.81
N ALA A 84 -38.50 0.98 15.88
CA ALA A 84 -38.42 0.16 17.08
C ALA A 84 -37.84 0.92 18.28
N ASP A 85 -36.88 1.82 18.05
CA ASP A 85 -36.30 2.66 19.08
C ASP A 85 -37.28 3.75 19.54
N LEU A 86 -38.01 4.39 18.62
CA LEU A 86 -39.08 5.34 18.96
C LEU A 86 -40.20 4.69 19.79
N ASP A 87 -40.63 3.48 19.41
CA ASP A 87 -41.63 2.72 20.17
C ASP A 87 -41.13 2.34 21.57
N ARG A 88 -39.83 2.02 21.70
CA ARG A 88 -39.20 1.72 22.99
C ARG A 88 -39.11 2.97 23.86
N GLU A 89 -38.71 4.10 23.29
CA GLU A 89 -38.65 5.39 23.96
C GLU A 89 -40.04 5.80 24.47
N GLN A 90 -41.06 5.70 23.61
CA GLN A 90 -42.45 6.00 23.96
C GLN A 90 -42.97 5.13 25.12
N LYS A 91 -42.59 3.85 25.17
CA LYS A 91 -42.99 2.93 26.26
C LYS A 91 -42.26 3.21 27.58
N LEU A 92 -40.99 3.62 27.53
CA LEU A 92 -40.16 3.85 28.72
C LEU A 92 -40.30 5.25 29.30
N LEU A 93 -40.35 6.27 28.43
CA LEU A 93 -40.33 7.68 28.80
C LEU A 93 -41.70 8.37 28.64
N GLY A 94 -42.66 7.73 27.98
CA GLY A 94 -44.00 8.28 27.77
C GLY A 94 -44.09 9.39 26.71
N SER A 95 -42.98 9.77 26.07
CA SER A 95 -42.96 10.70 24.95
C SER A 95 -41.84 10.37 23.96
N GLN A 96 -41.94 10.86 22.73
CA GLN A 96 -40.86 10.81 21.73
C GLN A 96 -40.10 12.14 21.76
N SER A 97 -38.80 12.11 22.06
CA SER A 97 -37.99 13.31 22.10
C SER A 97 -37.35 13.60 20.73
N LYS A 98 -37.42 14.86 20.29
CA LYS A 98 -36.76 15.33 19.07
C LYS A 98 -35.56 16.20 19.46
N ALA A 99 -34.36 15.78 19.09
CA ALA A 99 -33.14 16.54 19.40
C ALA A 99 -32.98 17.81 18.55
N TYR A 100 -33.50 17.80 17.32
CA TYR A 100 -33.35 18.88 16.34
C TYR A 100 -34.68 19.57 16.06
N ASN A 101 -34.68 20.90 15.95
CA ASN A 101 -35.89 21.67 15.66
C ASN A 101 -36.31 21.62 14.18
N SER A 102 -35.48 21.09 13.27
CA SER A 102 -35.78 20.98 11.83
C SER A 102 -36.61 19.74 11.49
N ASP A 103 -37.42 19.79 10.43
CA ASP A 103 -38.19 18.64 9.94
C ASP A 103 -37.40 17.69 9.02
N ARG A 104 -36.11 17.98 8.79
CA ARG A 104 -35.21 17.08 8.07
C ARG A 104 -34.93 15.83 8.89
N PHE A 105 -34.99 14.67 8.25
CA PHE A 105 -34.53 13.42 8.84
C PHE A 105 -33.02 13.47 9.08
N VAL A 106 -32.61 13.18 10.31
CA VAL A 106 -31.21 13.05 10.72
C VAL A 106 -31.02 11.62 11.21
N ARG A 107 -30.05 10.92 10.62
CA ARG A 107 -29.72 9.56 11.04
C ARG A 107 -29.21 9.59 12.50
N PRO A 108 -29.73 8.73 13.39
CA PRO A 108 -29.21 8.65 14.75
C PRO A 108 -27.75 8.18 14.73
N THR A 109 -26.87 8.89 15.45
CA THR A 109 -25.44 8.56 15.53
C THR A 109 -25.17 7.27 16.29
N TYR A 110 -26.00 6.98 17.28
CA TYR A 110 -25.89 5.80 18.14
C TYR A 110 -27.19 5.02 18.10
N THR A 111 -27.09 3.71 17.90
CA THR A 111 -28.22 2.78 18.04
C THR A 111 -28.00 1.95 19.29
N ALA A 112 -29.06 1.65 20.03
CA ALA A 112 -28.98 0.77 21.18
C ALA A 112 -28.61 -0.66 20.73
N MET A 113 -27.35 -1.03 20.88
CA MET A 113 -26.87 -2.38 20.61
C MET A 113 -27.04 -3.25 21.86
N PRO A 114 -27.41 -4.53 21.72
CA PRO A 114 -27.51 -5.43 22.86
C PRO A 114 -26.13 -5.60 23.52
N THR A 115 -26.09 -5.58 24.85
CA THR A 115 -24.85 -5.73 25.65
C THR A 115 -24.19 -7.12 25.51
N ARG A 116 -24.95 -8.13 25.09
CA ARG A 116 -24.45 -9.46 24.74
C ARG A 116 -25.00 -9.88 23.39
N THR A 117 -24.12 -10.02 22.40
CA THR A 117 -24.36 -10.92 21.27
C THR A 117 -24.13 -12.32 21.79
N THR A 118 -25.20 -13.09 21.98
CA THR A 118 -25.09 -14.54 22.15
C THR A 118 -24.47 -15.09 20.87
N GLU A 119 -23.23 -15.56 20.96
CA GLU A 119 -22.71 -16.56 20.03
C GLU A 119 -23.46 -17.89 20.23
#